data_AF-A0A1M6WDN9-F1
#
_entry.id   AF-A0A1M6WDN9-F1
#
_cell.length_a   1.000
_cell.length_b   1.000
_cell.length_c   1.000
_cell.angle_alpha   90.00
_cell.angle_beta   90.00
_cell.angle_gamma   90.00
#
_symmetry.space_group_name_H-M   'P 1'
#
loop_
_entity.id
_entity.type
_entity.pdbx_description
1 polymer ?
#
loop_
_entity_poly.entity_id
_entity_poly.type
_entity_poly.pdbx_seq_one_letter_code
_entity_poly.pdbx_strand_id
1 'polypeptide(L)'
;MKYIRIIAMAIATMGVIHIAATFTPLINGGLEVLSPAKQQAMTYMSLMCGMLLIVCGLLISMLHKQVKEHPFLRRPYTLIYGALSVDGIAAVAFMPHNPFAWLVFILICCLVILFFYYDKKKLFNE
;
A
#
# COMPACT_ATOMS: atom_id res chain seq x y z
N MET A 1 -5.52 -16.09 7.30
CA MET A 1 -4.07 -15.87 7.49
C MET A 1 -3.33 -15.96 6.16
N LYS A 2 -3.40 -17.09 5.42
CA LYS A 2 -2.79 -17.22 4.08
C LYS A 2 -3.22 -16.10 3.10
N TYR A 3 -4.51 -15.74 3.10
CA TYR A 3 -5.05 -14.68 2.24
C TYR A 3 -4.50 -13.27 2.55
N ILE A 4 -4.32 -12.91 3.83
CA ILE A 4 -3.69 -11.63 4.23
C ILE A 4 -2.30 -11.52 3.62
N ARG A 5 -1.51 -12.60 3.72
CA ARG A 5 -0.17 -12.64 3.15
C ARG A 5 -0.18 -12.47 1.63
N ILE A 6 -1.08 -13.15 0.92
CA ILE A 6 -1.19 -13.05 -0.54
C ILE A 6 -1.54 -11.62 -0.97
N ILE A 7 -2.54 -11.01 -0.35
CA ILE A 7 -2.96 -9.64 -0.68
C ILE A 7 -1.87 -8.64 -0.34
N ALA A 8 -1.21 -8.79 0.81
CA ALA A 8 -0.10 -7.92 1.21
C ALA A 8 1.09 -8.01 0.24
N MET A 9 1.40 -9.21 -0.27
CA MET A 9 2.42 -9.37 -1.31
C MET A 9 1.98 -8.73 -2.63
N ALA A 10 0.70 -8.84 -3.02
CA ALA A 10 0.19 -8.18 -4.20
C ALA A 10 0.30 -6.65 -4.09
N ILE A 11 0.01 -6.06 -2.92
CA ILE A 11 0.23 -4.63 -2.65
C ILE A 11 1.71 -4.26 -2.80
N ALA A 12 2.62 -5.08 -2.26
CA ALA A 12 4.05 -4.81 -2.41
C ALA A 12 4.48 -4.85 -3.89
N THR A 13 3.96 -5.80 -4.67
CA THR A 13 4.18 -5.86 -6.12
C THR A 13 3.62 -4.62 -6.83
N MET A 14 2.45 -4.13 -6.42
CA MET A 14 1.89 -2.89 -6.96
C MET A 14 2.78 -1.68 -6.69
N GLY A 15 3.46 -1.62 -5.54
CA GLY A 15 4.46 -0.58 -5.28
C GLY A 15 5.64 -0.62 -6.25
N VAL A 16 6.13 -1.81 -6.62
CA VAL A 16 7.18 -1.97 -7.65
C VAL A 16 6.68 -1.51 -9.02
N ILE A 17 5.46 -1.94 -9.39
CA ILE A 17 4.83 -1.55 -10.66
C ILE A 17 4.64 -0.03 -10.72
N HIS A 18 4.20 0.59 -9.62
CA HIS A 18 4.04 2.04 -9.52
C HIS A 18 5.36 2.77 -9.77
N ILE A 19 6.44 2.36 -9.10
CA ILE A 19 7.78 2.96 -9.30
C ILE A 19 8.18 2.80 -10.77
N ALA A 20 8.11 1.59 -11.33
CA ALA A 20 8.47 1.36 -12.73
C ALA A 20 7.66 2.26 -13.68
N ALA A 21 6.34 2.34 -13.50
CA ALA A 21 5.44 3.15 -14.32
C ALA A 21 5.75 4.64 -14.27
N THR A 22 6.28 5.16 -13.16
CA THR A 22 6.72 6.55 -13.05
C THR A 22 8.08 6.79 -13.71
N PHE A 23 9.04 5.89 -13.52
CA PHE A 23 10.39 6.11 -14.03
C PHE A 23 10.54 5.81 -15.53
N THR A 24 9.75 4.91 -16.11
CA THR A 24 9.77 4.64 -17.56
C THR A 24 9.56 5.91 -18.40
N PRO A 25 8.48 6.70 -18.22
CA PRO A 25 8.32 7.95 -18.98
C PRO A 25 9.36 9.00 -18.61
N LEU A 26 9.85 9.04 -17.37
CA LEU A 26 10.90 9.97 -16.95
C LEU A 26 12.22 9.73 -17.69
N ILE A 27 12.61 8.46 -17.89
CA ILE A 27 13.80 8.07 -18.65
C ILE A 27 13.63 8.38 -20.14
N ASN A 28 12.40 8.26 -20.67
CA ASN A 28 12.08 8.48 -22.08
C ASN A 28 11.81 9.95 -22.45
N GLY A 29 12.09 10.92 -21.56
CA GLY A 29 11.85 12.34 -21.81
C GLY A 29 10.37 12.77 -21.76
N GLY A 30 9.46 11.90 -21.32
CA GLY A 30 8.01 12.17 -21.30
C GLY A 30 7.55 13.22 -20.29
N LEU A 31 8.45 13.80 -19.49
CA LEU A 31 8.16 14.79 -18.45
C LEU A 31 8.70 16.19 -18.77
N GLU A 32 9.20 16.44 -19.99
CA GLU A 32 9.79 17.70 -20.45
C GLU A 32 8.85 18.93 -20.31
N VAL A 33 7.56 18.72 -20.11
CA VAL A 33 6.55 19.78 -19.95
C VAL A 33 6.60 20.44 -18.56
N LEU A 34 7.30 19.84 -17.58
CA LEU A 34 7.38 20.33 -16.21
C LEU A 34 8.65 21.15 -15.96
N SER A 35 8.54 22.13 -15.07
CA SER A 35 9.74 22.79 -14.55
C SER A 35 10.59 21.79 -13.75
N PRO A 36 11.94 21.95 -13.71
CA PRO A 36 12.82 21.00 -13.03
C PRO A 36 12.44 20.73 -11.57
N ALA A 37 12.04 21.77 -10.83
CA ALA A 37 11.61 21.64 -9.44
C ALA A 37 10.34 20.80 -9.28
N LYS A 38 9.34 20.97 -10.18
CA LYS A 38 8.11 20.17 -10.16
C LYS A 38 8.37 18.72 -10.53
N GLN A 39 9.24 18.48 -11.52
CA GLN A 39 9.63 17.13 -11.91
C GLN A 39 10.32 16.38 -10.77
N GLN A 40 11.25 17.02 -10.05
CA GLN A 40 11.91 16.43 -8.88
C GLN A 40 10.91 16.11 -7.76
N ALA A 41 9.99 17.04 -7.46
CA ALA A 41 8.97 16.85 -6.43
C ALA A 41 8.04 15.66 -6.76
N MET A 42 7.56 15.56 -8.00
CA MET A 42 6.71 14.43 -8.41
C MET A 42 7.45 13.10 -8.38
N THR A 43 8.72 13.10 -8.80
CA THR A 43 9.56 11.89 -8.76
C THR A 43 9.73 11.40 -7.33
N TYR A 44 10.05 12.29 -6.39
CA TYR A 44 10.16 11.95 -4.98
C TYR A 44 8.82 11.45 -4.41
N MET A 45 7.72 12.15 -4.68
CA MET A 45 6.39 11.74 -4.20
C MET A 45 6.00 10.35 -4.69
N SER A 46 6.22 10.06 -5.97
CA SER A 46 5.94 8.73 -6.51
C SER A 46 6.84 7.63 -5.95
N LEU A 47 8.14 7.92 -5.76
CA LEU A 47 9.05 7.00 -5.06
C LEU A 47 8.54 6.67 -3.66
N MET A 48 8.15 7.70 -2.90
CA MET A 48 7.66 7.54 -1.53
C MET A 48 6.36 6.74 -1.49
N CYS A 49 5.41 6.98 -2.41
CA CYS A 49 4.18 6.20 -2.52
C CYS A 49 4.46 4.73 -2.85
N GLY A 50 5.26 4.47 -3.89
CA GLY A 50 5.64 3.10 -4.25
C GLY A 50 6.38 2.36 -3.14
N MET A 51 7.30 3.04 -2.45
CA MET A 51 8.01 2.49 -1.29
C MET A 51 7.09 2.24 -0.10
N LEU A 52 6.11 3.11 0.16
CA LEU A 52 5.10 2.89 1.18
C LEU A 52 4.34 1.58 0.92
N LEU A 53 3.87 1.36 -0.30
CA LEU A 53 3.18 0.12 -0.69
C LEU A 53 4.07 -1.11 -0.49
N ILE A 54 5.34 -1.05 -0.92
CA ILE A 54 6.32 -2.14 -0.75
C ILE A 54 6.54 -2.46 0.73
N VAL A 55 6.93 -1.46 1.51
CA VAL A 55 7.29 -1.64 2.92
C VAL A 55 6.09 -2.11 3.73
N CYS A 56 4.93 -1.45 3.58
CA CYS A 56 3.73 -1.85 4.30
C CYS A 56 3.24 -3.25 3.90
N GLY A 57 3.26 -3.60 2.61
CA GLY A 57 2.91 -4.93 2.13
C GLY A 57 3.83 -6.02 2.70
N LEU A 58 5.14 -5.79 2.70
CA LEU A 58 6.12 -6.73 3.26
C LEU A 58 5.98 -6.86 4.78
N LEU A 59 5.85 -5.75 5.51
CA LEU A 59 5.66 -5.77 6.95
C LEU A 59 4.37 -6.51 7.33
N ILE A 60 3.27 -6.30 6.62
CA ILE A 60 2.03 -7.04 6.86
C ILE A 60 2.22 -8.54 6.59
N SER A 61 2.87 -8.88 5.48
CA SER A 61 3.19 -10.28 5.11
C SER A 61 3.99 -11.00 6.20
N MET A 62 4.97 -10.32 6.80
CA MET A 62 5.83 -10.87 7.85
C MET A 62 5.16 -10.89 9.23
N LEU A 63 4.55 -9.78 9.63
CA LEU A 63 4.10 -9.57 11.01
C LEU A 63 2.73 -10.17 11.33
N HIS A 64 1.89 -10.50 10.32
CA HIS A 64 0.50 -10.94 10.58
C HIS A 64 0.36 -12.15 11.52
N LYS A 65 1.38 -13.02 11.60
CA LYS A 65 1.40 -14.14 12.57
C LYS A 65 1.92 -13.70 13.93
N GLN A 66 3.00 -12.92 13.94
CA GLN A 66 3.67 -12.46 15.15
C GLN A 66 2.79 -11.56 16.02
N VAL A 67 1.85 -10.83 15.42
CA VAL A 67 0.86 -10.03 16.15
C VAL A 67 -0.01 -10.87 17.09
N LYS A 68 -0.16 -12.18 16.82
CA LYS A 68 -0.89 -13.09 17.73
C LYS A 68 -0.08 -13.43 18.98
N GLU A 69 1.22 -13.62 18.81
CA GLU A 69 2.14 -14.03 19.87
C GLU A 69 2.59 -12.83 20.72
N HIS A 70 2.60 -11.64 20.12
CA HIS A 70 3.13 -10.43 20.74
C HIS A 70 2.11 -9.28 20.68
N PRO A 71 1.29 -9.10 21.73
CA PRO A 71 0.23 -8.09 21.77
C PRO A 71 0.72 -6.65 21.55
N PHE A 72 1.95 -6.33 21.93
CA PHE A 72 2.54 -5.00 21.73
C PHE A 72 2.68 -4.63 20.25
N LEU A 73 2.81 -5.63 19.34
CA LEU A 73 2.89 -5.40 17.90
C LEU A 73 1.55 -4.98 17.29
N ARG A 74 0.42 -5.13 18.00
CA ARG A 74 -0.91 -4.81 17.47
C ARG A 74 -1.05 -3.34 17.08
N ARG A 75 -0.56 -2.42 17.92
CA ARG A 75 -0.62 -0.96 17.63
C ARG A 75 0.17 -0.56 16.38
N PRO A 76 1.48 -0.87 16.27
CA PRO A 76 2.22 -0.55 15.04
C PRO A 76 1.65 -1.29 13.83
N TYR A 77 1.15 -2.52 14.01
CA TYR A 77 0.49 -3.24 12.92
C TYR A 77 -0.75 -2.51 12.41
N THR A 78 -1.65 -2.04 13.29
CA THR A 78 -2.83 -1.24 12.90
C THR A 78 -2.44 0.08 12.23
N LEU A 79 -1.35 0.73 12.66
CA LEU A 79 -0.86 1.96 12.00
C LEU A 79 -0.49 1.71 10.54
N ILE A 80 0.08 0.55 10.20
CA ILE A 80 0.40 0.19 8.81
C ILE A 80 -0.87 0.10 7.96
N TYR A 81 -1.95 -0.49 8.49
CA TYR A 81 -3.24 -0.53 7.80
C TYR A 81 -3.84 0.86 7.63
N GLY A 82 -3.69 1.73 8.64
CA GLY A 82 -4.11 3.13 8.56
C GLY A 82 -3.38 3.89 7.45
N ALA A 83 -2.05 3.80 7.41
CA ALA A 83 -1.22 4.43 6.38
C ALA A 83 -1.61 3.97 4.97
N LEU A 84 -1.76 2.66 4.76
CA LEU A 84 -2.23 2.11 3.49
C LEU A 84 -3.63 2.62 3.14
N SER A 85 -4.55 2.69 4.10
CA SER A 85 -5.91 3.17 3.84
C SER A 85 -5.94 4.63 3.40
N VAL A 86 -5.14 5.50 4.03
CA VAL A 86 -5.00 6.90 3.64
C VAL A 86 -4.44 7.01 2.22
N ASP A 87 -3.38 6.26 1.92
CA ASP A 87 -2.76 6.23 0.59
C ASP A 87 -3.74 5.75 -0.50
N GLY A 88 -4.45 4.65 -0.26
CA GLY A 88 -5.45 4.11 -1.20
C GLY A 88 -6.62 5.07 -1.46
N ILE A 89 -7.15 5.72 -0.41
CA ILE A 89 -8.22 6.73 -0.55
C ILE A 89 -7.70 7.94 -1.32
N ALA A 90 -6.53 8.46 -0.96
CA ALA A 90 -5.92 9.59 -1.64
C ALA A 90 -5.66 9.28 -3.11
N ALA A 91 -5.15 8.09 -3.44
CA ALA A 91 -4.88 7.68 -4.81
C ALA A 91 -6.13 7.75 -5.69
N VAL A 92 -7.26 7.23 -5.22
CA VAL A 92 -8.52 7.26 -5.99
C VAL A 92 -9.12 8.68 -6.03
N ALA A 93 -9.01 9.46 -4.95
CA ALA A 93 -9.52 10.83 -4.90
C ALA A 93 -8.78 11.76 -5.87
N PHE A 94 -7.45 11.65 -5.97
CA PHE A 94 -6.64 12.51 -6.83
C PHE A 94 -6.41 11.93 -8.24
N MET A 95 -6.61 10.64 -8.44
CA MET A 95 -6.44 9.97 -9.75
C MET A 95 -7.63 9.06 -10.10
N PRO A 96 -8.87 9.58 -10.16
CA PRO A 96 -10.08 8.76 -10.34
C PRO A 96 -10.14 8.03 -11.69
N HIS A 97 -9.43 8.51 -12.71
CA HIS A 97 -9.36 7.89 -14.03
C HIS A 97 -8.21 6.87 -14.17
N ASN A 98 -7.40 6.68 -13.12
CA ASN A 98 -6.28 5.75 -13.15
C ASN A 98 -6.73 4.36 -12.66
N PRO A 99 -6.74 3.32 -13.52
CA PRO A 99 -7.17 1.98 -13.12
C PRO A 99 -6.27 1.35 -12.05
N PHE A 100 -4.98 1.73 -11.99
CA PHE A 100 -4.07 1.22 -10.96
C PHE A 100 -4.38 1.77 -9.57
N ALA A 101 -4.84 3.02 -9.48
CA ALA A 101 -5.28 3.61 -8.21
C ALA A 101 -6.46 2.82 -7.62
N TRP A 102 -7.43 2.49 -8.47
CA TRP A 102 -8.56 1.64 -8.09
C TRP A 102 -8.14 0.22 -7.69
N LEU A 103 -7.23 -0.40 -8.44
CA LEU A 103 -6.73 -1.73 -8.11
C LEU A 103 -6.05 -1.77 -6.73
N VAL A 104 -5.18 -0.78 -6.45
CA VAL A 104 -4.52 -0.64 -5.14
C VAL A 104 -5.56 -0.45 -4.04
N PHE A 105 -6.54 0.44 -4.25
CA PHE A 105 -7.62 0.67 -3.29
C PHE A 105 -8.44 -0.60 -3.00
N ILE A 106 -8.82 -1.36 -4.02
CA ILE A 106 -9.54 -2.63 -3.87
C ILE A 106 -8.72 -3.62 -3.04
N LEU A 107 -7.42 -3.77 -3.34
CA LEU A 107 -6.54 -4.66 -2.57
C LEU A 107 -6.46 -4.25 -1.09
N ILE A 108 -6.36 -2.94 -0.82
CA ILE A 108 -6.34 -2.40 0.55
C ILE A 108 -7.69 -2.66 1.25
N CYS A 109 -8.83 -2.43 0.58
CA CYS A 109 -10.15 -2.75 1.13
C CYS A 109 -10.27 -4.23 1.50
N CYS A 110 -9.87 -5.14 0.60
CA CYS A 110 -9.86 -6.57 0.89
C CYS A 110 -8.98 -6.90 2.10
N LEU A 111 -7.81 -6.28 2.20
CA LEU A 111 -6.88 -6.48 3.31
C LEU A 111 -7.48 -6.02 4.64
N VAL A 112 -8.09 -4.83 4.67
CA VAL A 112 -8.74 -4.26 5.86
C VAL A 112 -9.94 -5.10 6.29
N ILE A 113 -10.77 -5.55 5.35
CA ILE A 113 -11.92 -6.42 5.64
C ILE A 113 -11.44 -7.73 6.28
N LEU A 114 -10.39 -8.36 5.73
CA LEU A 114 -9.82 -9.57 6.30
C LEU A 114 -9.26 -9.32 7.70
N PHE A 115 -8.59 -8.20 7.93
CA PHE A 115 -8.07 -7.84 9.24
C PHE A 115 -9.18 -7.77 10.29
N PHE A 116 -10.26 -7.02 10.02
CA PHE A 116 -11.39 -6.93 10.95
C PHE A 116 -12.13 -8.26 11.14
N TYR A 117 -12.27 -9.06 10.07
CA TYR A 117 -12.88 -10.38 10.16
C TYR A 117 -12.10 -11.30 11.11
N TYR A 118 -10.76 -11.32 10.99
CA TYR A 118 -9.90 -12.12 11.88
C TYR A 118 -9.82 -11.56 13.30
N ASP A 119 -9.86 -10.24 13.47
CA ASP A 119 -9.84 -9.60 14.78
C ASP A 119 -11.15 -9.88 15.56
N LYS A 120 -12.32 -9.77 14.90
CA LYS A 120 -13.61 -10.16 15.49
C LYS A 120 -13.67 -11.63 15.85
N LYS A 121 -13.18 -12.54 15.00
CA LYS A 121 -13.17 -13.98 15.31
C LYS A 121 -12.36 -14.28 16.58
N LYS A 122 -11.37 -13.46 16.93
CA LYS A 122 -10.63 -13.60 18.20
C LYS A 122 -11.48 -13.18 19.41
N LEU A 123 -12.27 -12.11 19.29
CA LEU A 123 -13.13 -11.58 20.37
C LEU A 123 -14.33 -12.47 20.73
N PHE A 124 -14.80 -13.34 19.82
CA PHE A 124 -15.98 -14.19 20.03
C PHE A 124 -15.69 -15.68 20.25
N ASN A 125 -14.41 -16.09 20.19
CA ASN A 125 -13.97 -17.47 20.43
C ASN A 125 -13.08 -17.60 21.70
N GLU A 126 -13.08 -16.57 22.54
CA GLU A 126 -12.65 -16.59 23.95
C GLU A 126 -13.92 -16.53 24.81
#